data_AF-A0A3P7EI83-F1
#
_entry.id   AF-A0A3P7EI83-F1
#
_cell.length_a   1.000
_cell.length_b   1.000
_cell.length_c   1.000
_cell.angle_alpha   90.00
_cell.angle_beta   90.00
_cell.angle_gamma   90.00
#
_symmetry.space_group_name_H-M   'P 1'
#
loop_
_entity.id
_entity.type
_entity.pdbx_description
1 polymer ?
#
loop_
_entity_poly.entity_id
_entity_poly.type
_entity_poly.pdbx_seq_one_letter_code
_entity_poly.pdbx_strand_id
1 'polypeptide(L)'
;MLKSSTVDQKELQRREAYLRDNSRPFKLADPTTWPRRWGVTFFAIGTSLLSWKYYTDWSRKPFFYSLVPRFILLTFVGGVGYVIGSLREYHYKTRDAVIEHYISLHPEDFEHLTNLDGRKFSESETSVDSLESVSVNEKRQRMLARLEARHAQDAVGMKTSSSHTEFDKLLAKATCIMNSSELNIEPEFLQEIETALTLIPIARQSHRLKEILNVLRSQMQKQFGLTHQQTAFSFSTKKENATEPKVQKAAVAKCNPLDSTQTTTKLLVQKAITVTAEHGKELVVKGDDGEDVTINDVTNSVVRVPFKASAVYIKSVKDTTLIFAPVKTSLLIRNCENLTVVVAAQQVRTHDSHQIRFYIEVRGALIIEDCDGIEVAPYNVVGFQQDAQNNNWRNVRDFSWLSSEEHSPNWKIMKEDSTKYFNL
;
A
#
# COMPACT_ATOMS: atom_id res chain seq x y z
N MET A 1 -31.21 -29.72 18.75
CA MET A 1 -29.92 -30.26 19.25
C MET A 1 -29.05 -30.64 18.06
N LEU A 2 -28.29 -29.68 17.52
CA LEU A 2 -27.28 -29.99 16.50
C LEU A 2 -26.07 -30.57 17.25
N LYS A 3 -25.69 -31.80 16.90
CA LYS A 3 -24.47 -32.43 17.40
C LYS A 3 -23.31 -31.53 16.99
N SER A 4 -22.69 -30.88 17.97
CA SER A 4 -21.34 -30.35 17.88
C SER A 4 -20.44 -31.50 17.44
N SER A 5 -20.20 -31.61 16.14
CA SER A 5 -19.23 -32.56 15.59
C SER A 5 -17.86 -32.00 15.90
N THR A 6 -17.34 -32.32 17.08
CA THR A 6 -15.93 -32.15 17.39
C THR A 6 -15.18 -33.08 16.44
N VAL A 7 -14.70 -32.52 15.32
CA VAL A 7 -13.88 -33.25 14.37
C VAL A 7 -12.63 -33.69 15.14
N ASP A 8 -12.31 -34.99 15.06
CA ASP A 8 -11.12 -35.54 15.72
C ASP A 8 -9.88 -34.72 15.36
N GLN A 9 -9.00 -34.44 16.34
CA GLN A 9 -7.80 -33.60 16.13
C GLN A 9 -6.95 -34.15 14.98
N LYS A 10 -6.89 -35.49 14.85
CA LYS A 10 -6.19 -36.17 13.76
C LYS A 10 -6.83 -35.89 12.40
N GLU A 11 -8.15 -35.82 12.34
CA GLU A 11 -8.89 -35.50 11.12
C GLU A 11 -8.74 -34.02 10.75
N LEU A 12 -8.68 -33.11 11.74
CA LEU A 12 -8.34 -31.70 11.50
C LEU A 12 -6.93 -31.54 10.95
N GLN A 13 -5.92 -32.15 11.59
CA GLN A 13 -4.53 -32.12 11.10
C GLN A 13 -4.42 -32.72 9.69
N ARG A 14 -5.17 -33.80 9.41
CA ARG A 14 -5.25 -34.35 8.05
C ARG A 14 -5.77 -33.30 7.08
N ARG A 15 -6.89 -32.64 7.38
CA ARG A 15 -7.49 -31.59 6.52
C ARG A 15 -6.57 -30.40 6.32
N GLU A 16 -5.93 -29.92 7.37
CA GLU A 16 -4.95 -28.82 7.30
C GLU A 16 -3.76 -29.18 6.40
N ALA A 17 -3.26 -30.41 6.50
CA ALA A 17 -2.21 -30.92 5.61
C ALA A 17 -2.65 -31.02 4.14
N TYR A 18 -3.96 -31.17 3.86
CA TYR A 18 -4.51 -31.07 2.50
C TYR A 18 -4.71 -29.63 2.03
N LEU A 19 -4.92 -28.67 2.93
CA LEU A 19 -5.09 -27.26 2.56
C LEU A 19 -3.75 -26.58 2.25
N ARG A 20 -2.68 -26.93 2.97
CA ARG A 20 -1.36 -26.35 2.74
C ARG A 20 -0.70 -26.89 1.47
N ASP A 21 -0.29 -25.97 0.59
CA ASP A 21 0.48 -26.31 -0.61
C ASP A 21 1.86 -26.88 -0.19
N ASN A 22 2.23 -28.04 -0.77
CA ASN A 22 3.42 -28.87 -0.49
C ASN A 22 3.38 -29.85 0.69
N SER A 23 2.35 -29.88 1.53
CA SER A 23 2.19 -30.94 2.55
C SER A 23 1.38 -32.14 2.05
N ARG A 24 0.76 -32.04 0.88
CA ARG A 24 0.01 -33.14 0.26
C ARG A 24 0.96 -34.29 -0.09
N PRO A 25 0.59 -35.55 0.19
CA PRO A 25 1.37 -36.70 -0.27
C PRO A 25 1.40 -36.72 -1.80
N PHE A 26 2.59 -36.83 -2.37
CA PHE A 26 2.79 -36.86 -3.83
C PHE A 26 2.08 -38.08 -4.43
N LYS A 27 1.16 -37.82 -5.36
CA LYS A 27 0.50 -38.86 -6.16
C LYS A 27 0.83 -38.64 -7.63
N LEU A 28 1.48 -39.62 -8.25
CA LEU A 28 1.90 -39.52 -9.64
C LEU A 28 0.71 -39.28 -10.61
N ALA A 29 -0.44 -39.90 -10.34
CA ALA A 29 -1.63 -39.79 -11.18
C ALA A 29 -2.39 -38.46 -11.05
N ASP A 30 -2.11 -37.66 -10.01
CA ASP A 30 -2.83 -36.42 -9.73
C ASP A 30 -1.89 -35.21 -9.83
N PRO A 31 -1.94 -34.44 -10.93
CA PRO A 31 -1.06 -33.29 -11.15
C PRO A 31 -1.28 -32.18 -10.11
N THR A 32 -2.41 -32.17 -9.39
CA THR A 32 -2.67 -31.18 -8.33
C THR A 32 -1.86 -31.46 -7.06
N THR A 33 -1.30 -32.66 -6.92
CA THR A 33 -0.40 -33.01 -5.81
C THR A 33 1.07 -32.73 -6.12
N TRP A 34 1.39 -32.35 -7.37
CA TRP A 34 2.76 -32.10 -7.76
C TRP A 34 3.24 -30.77 -7.18
N PRO A 35 4.47 -30.73 -6.62
CA PRO A 35 5.05 -29.47 -6.17
C PRO A 35 5.00 -28.42 -7.28
N ARG A 36 4.61 -27.18 -6.95
CA ARG A 36 4.36 -26.12 -7.93
C ARG A 36 5.57 -25.79 -8.82
N ARG A 37 6.79 -26.11 -8.37
CA ARG A 37 8.02 -26.05 -9.18
C ARG A 37 7.94 -26.86 -10.47
N TRP A 38 7.30 -28.03 -10.43
CA TRP A 38 7.11 -28.86 -11.62
C TRP A 38 6.17 -28.22 -12.65
N GLY A 39 5.19 -27.44 -12.19
CA GLY A 39 4.32 -26.69 -13.11
C GLY A 39 5.13 -25.73 -13.99
N VAL A 40 6.12 -25.03 -13.42
CA VAL A 40 7.00 -24.12 -14.18
C VAL A 40 7.93 -24.88 -15.11
N THR A 41 8.50 -26.01 -14.66
CA THR A 41 9.35 -26.85 -15.52
C THR A 41 8.58 -27.42 -16.71
N PHE A 42 7.37 -27.96 -16.48
CA PHE A 42 6.56 -28.54 -17.55
C PHE A 42 6.08 -27.48 -18.53
N PHE A 43 5.74 -26.29 -18.05
CA PHE A 43 5.44 -25.15 -18.92
C PHE A 43 6.64 -24.74 -19.77
N ALA A 44 7.84 -24.65 -19.18
CA ALA A 44 9.08 -24.33 -19.89
C ALA A 44 9.43 -25.39 -20.94
N ILE A 45 9.32 -26.68 -20.61
CA ILE A 45 9.55 -27.78 -21.54
C ILE A 45 8.49 -27.79 -22.64
N GLY A 46 7.21 -27.61 -22.31
CA GLY A 46 6.11 -27.61 -23.27
C GLY A 46 6.21 -26.47 -24.29
N THR A 47 6.52 -25.25 -23.81
CA THR A 47 6.76 -24.09 -24.69
C THR A 47 8.02 -24.27 -25.55
N SER A 48 9.08 -24.88 -25.00
CA SER A 48 10.28 -25.24 -25.76
C SER A 48 10.01 -26.28 -26.85
N LEU A 49 9.23 -27.31 -26.58
CA LEU A 49 8.81 -28.31 -27.57
C LEU A 49 7.94 -27.68 -28.67
N LEU A 50 7.01 -26.79 -28.30
CA LEU A 50 6.19 -26.08 -29.27
C LEU A 50 7.04 -25.15 -30.16
N SER A 51 8.00 -24.45 -29.56
CA SER A 51 8.98 -23.63 -30.29
C SER A 51 9.87 -24.48 -31.20
N TRP A 52 10.29 -25.66 -30.75
CA TRP A 52 11.04 -26.62 -31.59
C TRP A 52 10.18 -27.02 -32.78
N LYS A 53 8.94 -27.48 -32.56
CA LYS A 53 8.02 -27.88 -33.62
C LYS A 53 7.79 -26.76 -34.64
N TYR A 54 7.55 -25.54 -34.15
CA TYR A 54 7.38 -24.36 -35.00
C TYR A 54 8.63 -24.07 -35.83
N TYR A 55 9.82 -24.16 -35.23
CA TYR A 55 11.08 -23.95 -35.94
C TYR A 55 11.33 -25.02 -37.02
N THR A 56 11.01 -26.28 -36.75
CA THR A 56 11.15 -27.37 -37.74
C THR A 56 10.20 -27.20 -38.92
N ASP A 57 8.94 -26.84 -38.64
CA ASP A 57 7.93 -26.57 -39.66
C ASP A 57 8.37 -25.38 -40.54
N TRP A 58 8.85 -24.30 -39.92
CA TRP A 58 9.34 -23.11 -40.62
C TRP A 58 10.60 -23.38 -41.45
N SER A 59 11.56 -24.13 -40.91
CA SER A 59 12.82 -24.45 -41.60
C SER A 59 12.69 -25.58 -42.62
N ARG A 60 11.50 -26.20 -42.76
CA ARG A 60 11.25 -27.40 -43.59
C ARG A 60 12.23 -28.54 -43.29
N LYS A 61 12.62 -28.70 -42.02
CA LYS A 61 13.51 -29.78 -41.56
C LYS A 61 12.70 -30.83 -40.81
N PRO A 62 13.04 -32.13 -40.89
CA PRO A 62 12.34 -33.15 -40.10
C PRO A 62 12.50 -32.86 -38.60
N PHE A 63 11.54 -33.31 -37.79
CA PHE A 63 11.54 -33.07 -36.34
C PHE A 63 12.85 -33.55 -35.68
N PHE A 64 13.37 -34.70 -36.13
CA PHE A 64 14.61 -35.33 -35.67
C PHE A 64 15.91 -34.63 -36.11
N TYR A 65 15.84 -33.55 -36.89
CA TYR A 65 17.03 -32.78 -37.24
C TYR A 65 17.71 -32.23 -35.98
N SER A 66 19.03 -32.40 -35.85
CA SER A 66 19.79 -31.85 -34.71
C SER A 66 19.24 -32.30 -33.35
N LEU A 67 18.91 -33.59 -33.25
CA LEU A 67 18.24 -34.17 -32.08
C LEU A 67 19.03 -33.96 -30.78
N VAL A 68 20.32 -34.31 -30.78
CA VAL A 68 21.20 -34.25 -29.61
C VAL A 68 21.31 -32.82 -29.03
N PRO A 69 21.70 -31.77 -29.79
CA PRO A 69 21.82 -30.43 -29.21
C PRO A 69 20.46 -29.84 -28.78
N ARG A 70 19.36 -30.23 -29.42
CA ARG A 70 18.02 -29.80 -28.99
C ARG A 70 17.57 -30.48 -27.70
N PHE A 71 17.90 -31.75 -27.50
CA PHE A 71 17.69 -32.42 -26.21
C PHE A 71 18.52 -31.80 -25.08
N ILE A 72 19.77 -31.39 -25.36
CA ILE A 72 20.60 -30.65 -24.41
C ILE A 72 19.95 -29.30 -24.06
N LEU A 73 19.49 -28.55 -25.05
CA LEU A 73 18.79 -27.28 -24.84
C LEU A 73 17.50 -27.45 -24.02
N LEU A 74 16.72 -28.49 -24.32
CA LEU A 74 15.47 -28.79 -23.62
C LEU A 74 15.72 -29.16 -22.15
N THR A 75 16.80 -29.91 -21.88
CA THR A 75 17.26 -30.22 -20.52
C THR A 75 17.68 -28.96 -19.77
N PHE A 76 18.42 -28.05 -20.43
CA PHE A 76 18.83 -26.78 -19.85
C PHE A 76 17.62 -25.89 -19.50
N VAL A 77 16.67 -25.73 -20.44
CA VAL A 77 15.44 -24.96 -20.22
C VAL A 77 14.60 -25.56 -19.09
N GLY A 78 14.52 -26.89 -19.01
CA GLY A 78 13.89 -27.59 -17.89
C GLY A 78 14.57 -27.29 -16.55
N GLY A 79 15.90 -27.29 -16.51
CA GLY A 79 16.70 -26.91 -15.33
C GLY A 79 16.46 -25.47 -14.88
N VAL A 80 16.45 -24.51 -15.82
CA VAL A 80 16.12 -23.11 -15.53
C VAL A 80 14.70 -22.98 -14.99
N GLY A 81 13.73 -23.66 -15.60
CA GLY A 81 12.35 -23.72 -15.11
C GLY A 81 12.26 -24.26 -13.68
N TYR A 82 13.11 -25.22 -13.32
CA TYR A 82 13.15 -25.82 -11.97
C TYR A 82 13.67 -24.83 -10.95
N VAL A 83 14.73 -24.09 -11.29
CA VAL A 83 15.30 -23.04 -10.42
C VAL A 83 14.29 -21.92 -10.18
N ILE A 84 13.65 -21.40 -11.25
CA ILE A 84 12.61 -20.37 -11.14
C ILE A 84 11.42 -20.88 -10.31
N GLY A 85 10.98 -22.11 -10.58
CA GLY A 85 9.91 -22.76 -9.82
C GLY A 85 10.24 -22.91 -8.33
N SER A 86 11.48 -23.26 -8.00
CA SER A 86 11.97 -23.41 -6.63
C SER A 86 12.05 -22.06 -5.90
N LEU A 87 12.51 -21.01 -6.57
CA LEU A 87 12.55 -19.64 -6.02
C LEU A 87 11.13 -19.12 -5.74
N ARG A 88 10.20 -19.38 -6.67
CA ARG A 88 8.78 -19.03 -6.51
C ARG A 88 8.14 -19.79 -5.35
N GLU A 89 8.44 -21.08 -5.20
CA GLU A 89 7.97 -21.89 -4.07
C GLU A 89 8.52 -21.38 -2.73
N TYR A 90 9.81 -21.02 -2.67
CA TYR A 90 10.41 -20.39 -1.49
C TYR A 90 9.70 -19.08 -1.13
N HIS A 91 9.47 -18.19 -2.11
CA HIS A 91 8.79 -16.93 -1.89
C HIS A 91 7.36 -17.12 -1.35
N TYR A 92 6.60 -18.08 -1.90
CA TYR A 92 5.25 -18.37 -1.40
C TYR A 92 5.27 -18.97 0.01
N LYS A 93 6.20 -19.88 0.33
CA LYS A 93 6.35 -20.42 1.69
C LYS A 93 6.64 -19.31 2.70
N THR A 94 7.54 -18.39 2.37
CA THR A 94 7.86 -17.26 3.24
C THR A 94 6.65 -16.34 3.43
N ARG A 95 5.93 -16.02 2.35
CA ARG A 95 4.73 -15.19 2.41
C ARG A 95 3.63 -15.85 3.25
N ASP A 96 3.36 -17.13 3.02
CA ASP A 96 2.30 -17.85 3.73
C ASP A 96 2.66 -18.01 5.22
N ALA A 97 3.94 -18.23 5.56
CA ALA A 97 4.41 -18.24 6.95
C ALA A 97 4.26 -16.87 7.65
N VAL A 98 4.52 -15.76 6.94
CA VAL A 98 4.30 -14.41 7.46
C VAL A 98 2.81 -14.14 7.69
N ILE A 99 1.96 -14.55 6.75
CA ILE A 99 0.49 -14.40 6.87
C ILE A 99 -0.04 -15.24 8.03
N GLU A 100 0.38 -16.50 8.16
CA GLU A 100 0.00 -17.38 9.27
C GLU A 100 0.38 -16.77 10.62
N HIS A 101 1.62 -16.26 10.71
CA HIS A 101 2.08 -15.58 11.90
C HIS A 101 1.29 -14.30 12.19
N TYR A 102 0.93 -13.51 11.16
CA TYR A 102 0.09 -12.33 11.33
C TYR A 102 -1.30 -12.69 11.87
N ILE A 103 -1.95 -13.71 11.29
CA ILE A 103 -3.26 -14.20 11.74
C ILE A 103 -3.19 -14.64 13.20
N SER A 104 -2.12 -15.34 13.61
CA SER A 104 -1.94 -15.77 15.00
C SER A 104 -1.71 -14.62 15.99
N LEU A 105 -1.17 -13.49 15.52
CA LEU A 105 -0.92 -12.31 16.35
C LEU A 105 -2.14 -11.41 16.47
N HIS A 106 -2.96 -11.36 15.42
CA HIS A 106 -4.10 -10.44 15.28
C HIS A 106 -5.39 -11.19 14.91
N PRO A 107 -5.87 -12.13 15.73
CA PRO A 107 -7.16 -12.79 15.48
C PRO A 107 -8.32 -11.78 15.41
N GLU A 108 -8.20 -10.63 16.08
CA GLU A 108 -9.16 -9.52 16.06
C GLU A 108 -9.40 -8.93 14.66
N ASP A 109 -8.38 -8.90 13.80
CA ASP A 109 -8.50 -8.35 12.45
C ASP A 109 -9.41 -9.21 11.56
N PHE A 110 -9.55 -10.49 11.91
CA PHE A 110 -10.30 -11.50 11.16
C PHE A 110 -11.70 -11.75 11.73
N GLU A 111 -12.18 -10.95 12.68
CA GLU A 111 -13.54 -11.09 13.24
C GLU A 111 -14.66 -10.95 12.21
N HIS A 112 -14.39 -10.29 11.08
CA HIS A 112 -15.32 -10.17 9.95
C HIS A 112 -15.50 -11.50 9.20
N LEU A 113 -14.57 -12.46 9.37
CA LEU A 113 -14.69 -13.81 8.86
C LEU A 113 -15.51 -14.62 9.86
N THR A 114 -16.75 -14.92 9.49
CA THR A 114 -17.62 -15.83 10.24
C THR A 114 -17.52 -17.22 9.65
N ASN A 115 -17.42 -18.23 10.51
CA ASN A 115 -17.55 -19.63 10.09
C ASN A 115 -18.95 -19.89 9.54
N LEU A 116 -19.17 -21.05 8.90
CA LEU A 116 -20.51 -21.49 8.48
C LEU A 116 -21.54 -21.46 9.64
N ASP A 117 -21.06 -21.61 10.89
CA ASP A 117 -21.86 -21.54 12.12
C ASP A 117 -22.14 -20.09 12.60
N GLY A 118 -21.63 -19.07 11.90
CA GLY A 118 -21.72 -17.66 12.31
C GLY A 118 -20.74 -17.25 13.42
N ARG A 119 -19.94 -18.17 13.95
CA ARG A 119 -18.92 -17.87 14.98
C ARG A 119 -17.81 -17.01 14.41
N LYS A 120 -17.41 -15.99 15.16
CA LYS A 120 -16.28 -15.13 14.78
C LYS A 120 -14.98 -15.92 14.80
N PHE A 121 -14.00 -15.49 14.00
CA PHE A 121 -12.70 -16.15 13.92
C PHE A 121 -12.03 -16.29 15.31
N SER A 122 -12.04 -15.24 16.12
CA SER A 122 -11.51 -15.24 17.49
C SER A 122 -12.15 -16.29 18.41
N GLU A 123 -13.47 -16.51 18.27
CA GLU A 123 -14.24 -17.51 19.03
C GLU A 123 -13.94 -18.95 18.57
N SER A 124 -13.54 -19.12 17.32
CA SER A 124 -13.28 -20.44 16.75
C SER A 124 -11.98 -21.06 17.25
N GLU A 125 -10.94 -20.25 17.43
CA GLU A 125 -9.70 -20.67 18.08
C GLU A 125 -9.94 -20.99 19.56
N THR A 126 -10.81 -20.25 20.25
CA THR A 126 -11.07 -20.46 21.68
C THR A 126 -11.72 -21.82 21.99
N SER A 127 -12.37 -22.46 21.01
CA SER A 127 -13.00 -23.77 21.23
C SER A 127 -12.02 -24.94 21.29
N VAL A 128 -10.79 -24.77 20.82
CA VAL A 128 -9.73 -25.79 20.88
C VAL A 128 -8.75 -25.53 22.03
N ASP A 129 -8.64 -24.27 22.48
CA ASP A 129 -7.61 -23.80 23.42
C ASP A 129 -8.11 -23.52 24.85
N SER A 130 -9.13 -24.22 25.33
CA SER A 130 -9.56 -24.12 26.74
C SER A 130 -8.50 -24.55 27.79
N LEU A 131 -7.29 -24.91 27.35
CA LEU A 131 -6.08 -25.09 28.18
C LEU A 131 -4.89 -24.19 27.79
N GLU A 132 -4.98 -23.39 26.70
CA GLU A 132 -3.83 -22.64 26.14
C GLU A 132 -3.92 -21.11 26.28
N SER A 133 -4.97 -20.59 26.95
CA SER A 133 -5.19 -19.14 27.15
C SER A 133 -4.08 -18.41 27.93
N VAL A 134 -3.12 -19.14 28.49
CA VAL A 134 -1.92 -18.59 29.15
C VAL A 134 -0.86 -18.11 28.13
N SER A 135 -0.98 -18.47 26.85
CA SER A 135 0.16 -18.43 25.95
C SER A 135 0.22 -17.24 24.98
N VAL A 136 -0.79 -16.39 24.76
CA VAL A 136 -0.69 -15.34 23.71
C VAL A 136 0.33 -14.25 24.09
N ASN A 137 0.24 -13.72 25.30
CA ASN A 137 1.23 -12.76 25.82
C ASN A 137 2.62 -13.41 25.95
N GLU A 138 2.68 -14.69 26.32
CA GLU A 138 3.94 -15.42 26.41
C GLU A 138 4.55 -15.71 25.02
N LYS A 139 3.72 -16.05 24.01
CA LYS A 139 4.10 -16.21 22.60
C LYS A 139 4.64 -14.87 22.07
N ARG A 140 3.96 -13.75 22.38
CA ARG A 140 4.39 -12.39 22.05
C ARG A 140 5.73 -12.05 22.72
N GLN A 141 5.90 -12.33 24.01
CA GLN A 141 7.16 -12.11 24.73
C GLN A 141 8.31 -12.96 24.17
N ARG A 142 8.08 -14.25 23.89
CA ARG A 142 9.08 -15.14 23.28
C ARG A 142 9.48 -14.68 21.88
N MET A 143 8.54 -14.13 21.12
CA MET A 143 8.81 -13.56 19.81
C MET A 143 9.63 -12.28 19.89
N LEU A 144 9.26 -11.35 20.78
CA LEU A 144 10.03 -10.13 21.03
C LEU A 144 11.45 -10.48 21.50
N ALA A 145 11.61 -11.42 22.42
CA ALA A 145 12.93 -11.91 22.85
C ALA A 145 13.75 -12.51 21.69
N ARG A 146 13.11 -13.24 20.76
CA ARG A 146 13.77 -13.76 19.55
C ARG A 146 14.17 -12.64 18.58
N LEU A 147 13.36 -11.59 18.43
CA LEU A 147 13.68 -10.43 17.60
C LEU A 147 14.83 -9.64 18.21
N GLU A 148 14.79 -9.36 19.51
CA GLU A 148 15.87 -8.71 20.24
C GLU A 148 17.18 -9.49 20.15
N ALA A 149 17.13 -10.82 20.24
CA ALA A 149 18.32 -11.66 20.05
C ALA A 149 18.91 -11.57 18.64
N ARG A 150 18.09 -11.48 17.58
CA ARG A 150 18.56 -11.25 16.21
C ARG A 150 19.15 -9.85 16.06
N HIS A 151 18.45 -8.83 16.55
CA HIS A 151 18.95 -7.46 16.54
C HIS A 151 20.26 -7.33 17.32
N ALA A 152 20.45 -8.06 18.41
CA ALA A 152 21.71 -8.12 19.14
C ALA A 152 22.82 -8.80 18.32
N GLN A 153 22.53 -9.87 17.57
CA GLN A 153 23.48 -10.51 16.67
C GLN A 153 23.88 -9.59 15.51
N ASP A 154 22.90 -8.92 14.88
CA ASP A 154 23.14 -7.95 13.81
C ASP A 154 23.93 -6.73 14.35
N ALA A 155 23.63 -6.27 15.57
CA ALA A 155 24.36 -5.20 16.23
C ALA A 155 25.79 -5.62 16.61
N VAL A 156 26.05 -6.89 16.93
CA VAL A 156 27.41 -7.41 17.19
C VAL A 156 28.18 -7.59 15.88
N GLY A 157 27.52 -7.95 14.78
CA GLY A 157 28.11 -7.98 13.44
C GLY A 157 28.36 -6.58 12.85
N MET A 158 27.66 -5.55 13.33
CA MET A 158 27.74 -4.17 12.86
C MET A 158 28.43 -3.21 13.85
N LYS A 159 29.28 -3.75 14.73
CA LYS A 159 30.24 -2.97 15.54
C LYS A 159 31.56 -2.79 14.76
N THR A 160 31.50 -2.13 13.61
CA THR A 160 32.66 -1.44 13.03
C THR A 160 32.49 0.04 13.31
N SER A 161 33.14 0.50 14.38
CA SER A 161 33.15 1.89 14.85
C SER A 161 33.80 2.91 13.87
N SER A 162 33.95 2.58 12.58
CA SER A 162 34.49 3.50 11.55
C SER A 162 33.42 4.07 10.61
N SER A 163 32.32 3.37 10.36
CA SER A 163 31.37 3.72 9.28
C SER A 163 30.61 5.03 9.53
N HIS A 164 30.27 5.35 10.78
CA HIS A 164 29.59 6.59 11.13
C HIS A 164 30.47 7.83 10.88
N THR A 165 31.79 7.70 11.09
CA THR A 165 32.74 8.79 10.83
C THR A 165 33.00 9.02 9.35
N GLU A 166 32.92 7.97 8.53
CA GLU A 166 33.03 8.06 7.08
C GLU A 166 31.79 8.70 6.48
N PHE A 167 30.60 8.37 6.98
CA PHE A 167 29.35 8.97 6.53
C PHE A 167 29.29 10.48 6.80
N ASP A 168 29.66 10.92 8.00
CA ASP A 168 29.66 12.34 8.35
C ASP A 168 30.68 13.14 7.50
N LYS A 169 31.83 12.52 7.18
CA LYS A 169 32.82 13.09 6.23
C LYS A 169 32.26 13.21 4.81
N LEU A 170 31.57 12.17 4.33
CA LEU A 170 30.94 12.17 3.01
C LEU A 170 29.83 13.21 2.92
N LEU A 171 29.01 13.34 3.96
CA LEU A 171 27.95 14.34 4.04
C LEU A 171 28.55 15.75 4.05
N ALA A 172 29.61 16.00 4.83
CA ALA A 172 30.32 17.28 4.83
C ALA A 172 30.89 17.61 3.44
N LYS A 173 31.57 16.67 2.79
CA LYS A 173 32.12 16.84 1.43
C LYS A 173 31.02 17.14 0.41
N ALA A 174 29.89 16.44 0.47
CA ALA A 174 28.76 16.65 -0.42
C ALA A 174 28.10 18.03 -0.20
N THR A 175 27.97 18.49 1.05
CA THR A 175 27.46 19.83 1.36
C THR A 175 28.41 20.95 0.93
N CYS A 176 29.73 20.75 1.02
CA CYS A 176 30.70 21.72 0.53
C CYS A 176 30.61 21.89 -1.00
N ILE A 177 30.49 20.77 -1.74
CA ILE A 177 30.36 20.79 -3.21
C ILE A 177 29.08 21.50 -3.65
N MET A 178 27.99 21.32 -2.92
CA MET A 178 26.72 22.03 -3.16
C MET A 178 26.82 23.55 -2.98
N ASN A 179 27.68 24.01 -2.07
CA ASN A 179 27.87 25.42 -1.76
C ASN A 179 28.94 26.09 -2.64
N SER A 180 29.85 25.32 -3.24
CA SER A 180 30.85 25.83 -4.18
C SER A 180 30.26 26.04 -5.57
N SER A 181 30.45 27.24 -6.12
CA SER A 181 29.95 27.66 -7.44
C SER A 181 30.67 27.02 -8.64
N GLU A 182 31.70 26.22 -8.41
CA GLU A 182 32.49 25.55 -9.45
C GLU A 182 32.06 24.08 -9.59
N LEU A 183 31.30 23.81 -10.66
CA LEU A 183 30.78 22.49 -11.00
C LEU A 183 31.86 21.63 -11.67
N ASN A 184 32.75 21.03 -10.87
CA ASN A 184 33.60 19.93 -11.33
C ASN A 184 33.27 18.69 -10.49
N ILE A 185 32.18 18.02 -10.85
CA ILE A 185 31.67 16.86 -10.13
C ILE A 185 32.40 15.62 -10.66
N GLU A 186 33.30 15.07 -9.85
CA GLU A 186 33.99 13.83 -10.17
C GLU A 186 33.01 12.65 -10.14
N PRO A 187 32.97 11.78 -11.18
CA PRO A 187 32.06 10.64 -11.23
C PRO A 187 32.34 9.61 -10.14
N GLU A 188 33.59 9.52 -9.67
CA GLU A 188 34.01 8.63 -8.58
C GLU A 188 33.31 8.97 -7.27
N PHE A 189 33.10 10.27 -6.99
CA PHE A 189 32.43 10.71 -5.77
C PHE A 189 30.95 10.33 -5.73
N LEU A 190 30.25 10.34 -6.88
CA LEU A 190 28.86 9.86 -6.94
C LEU A 190 28.78 8.37 -6.65
N GLN A 191 29.75 7.59 -7.11
CA GLN A 191 29.83 6.16 -6.85
C GLN A 191 30.14 5.88 -5.36
N GLU A 192 30.97 6.69 -4.71
CA GLU A 192 31.19 6.64 -3.26
C GLU A 192 29.90 6.89 -2.46
N ILE A 193 29.10 7.88 -2.85
CA ILE A 193 27.80 8.18 -2.20
C ILE A 193 26.81 7.03 -2.42
N GLU A 194 26.74 6.47 -3.63
CA GLU A 194 25.88 5.33 -3.95
C GLU A 194 26.26 4.09 -3.14
N THR A 195 27.55 3.75 -3.07
CA THR A 195 28.04 2.64 -2.26
C THR A 195 27.76 2.85 -0.77
N ALA A 196 27.96 4.06 -0.24
CA ALA A 196 27.62 4.37 1.15
C ALA A 196 26.12 4.18 1.45
N LEU A 197 25.23 4.54 0.52
CA LEU A 197 23.78 4.32 0.67
C LEU A 197 23.37 2.85 0.64
N THR A 198 24.17 1.95 0.04
CA THR A 198 23.91 0.51 0.05
C THR A 198 24.27 -0.17 1.37
N LEU A 199 25.17 0.44 2.16
CA LEU A 199 25.71 -0.14 3.39
C LEU A 199 24.97 0.29 4.66
N ILE A 200 24.18 1.37 4.61
CA ILE A 200 23.60 2.00 5.81
C ILE A 200 22.10 1.69 5.93
N PRO A 201 21.61 1.31 7.13
CA PRO A 201 20.17 1.14 7.39
C PRO A 201 19.39 2.43 7.14
N ILE A 202 18.14 2.30 6.66
CA ILE A 202 17.27 3.43 6.29
C ILE A 202 16.94 4.29 7.54
N ALA A 203 17.77 5.30 7.78
CA ALA A 203 17.63 6.26 8.88
C ALA A 203 17.58 7.71 8.35
N ARG A 204 17.25 8.68 9.23
CA ARG A 204 17.16 10.12 8.92
C ARG A 204 18.36 10.67 8.13
N GLN A 205 19.56 10.15 8.43
CA GLN A 205 20.81 10.49 7.75
C GLN A 205 20.83 10.07 6.27
N SER A 206 20.28 8.89 5.94
CA SER A 206 20.19 8.40 4.56
C SER A 206 19.31 9.28 3.66
N HIS A 207 18.31 9.96 4.23
CA HIS A 207 17.41 10.85 3.48
C HIS A 207 18.15 12.09 2.99
N ARG A 208 18.91 12.76 3.87
CA ARG A 208 19.72 13.94 3.51
C ARG A 208 20.74 13.63 2.42
N LEU A 209 21.42 12.49 2.53
CA LEU A 209 22.42 12.09 1.53
C LEU A 209 21.77 11.71 0.18
N LYS A 210 20.56 11.11 0.20
CA LYS A 210 19.75 10.87 -1.01
C LYS A 210 19.27 12.16 -1.68
N GLU A 211 18.83 13.14 -0.90
CA GLU A 211 18.44 14.46 -1.43
C GLU A 211 19.63 15.12 -2.13
N ILE A 212 20.80 15.16 -1.48
CA ILE A 212 22.02 15.74 -2.06
C ILE A 212 22.41 14.98 -3.33
N LEU A 213 22.37 13.64 -3.34
CA LEU A 213 22.64 12.82 -4.52
C LEU A 213 21.70 13.16 -5.68
N ASN A 214 20.39 13.31 -5.42
CA ASN A 214 19.42 13.67 -6.45
C ASN A 214 19.69 15.06 -7.04
N VAL A 215 20.09 16.02 -6.19
CA VAL A 215 20.47 17.36 -6.64
C VAL A 215 21.74 17.32 -7.48
N LEU A 216 22.80 16.64 -7.03
CA LEU A 216 24.05 16.48 -7.78
C LEU A 216 23.83 15.77 -9.13
N ARG A 217 23.01 14.71 -9.18
CA ARG A 217 22.61 14.05 -10.44
C ARG A 217 21.88 15.02 -11.37
N SER A 218 20.98 15.84 -10.85
CA SER A 218 20.26 16.83 -11.66
C SER A 218 21.19 17.92 -12.22
N GLN A 219 22.23 18.31 -11.49
CA GLN A 219 23.23 19.29 -11.93
C GLN A 219 24.17 18.70 -12.99
N MET A 220 24.65 17.48 -12.77
CA MET A 220 25.42 16.70 -13.76
C MET A 220 24.65 16.57 -15.07
N GLN A 221 23.37 16.21 -14.98
CA GLN A 221 22.52 16.04 -16.15
C GLN A 221 22.30 17.36 -16.91
N LYS A 222 22.33 18.51 -16.23
CA LYS A 222 22.30 19.84 -16.85
C LYS A 222 23.63 20.19 -17.52
N GLN A 223 24.78 19.79 -16.96
CA GLN A 223 26.11 20.05 -17.55
C GLN A 223 26.40 19.18 -18.78
N PHE A 224 26.03 17.90 -18.75
CA PHE A 224 26.36 16.96 -19.83
C PHE A 224 25.46 17.04 -21.06
N GLY A 225 24.53 18.01 -21.12
CA GLY A 225 24.00 18.54 -22.38
C GLY A 225 23.57 17.50 -23.42
N LEU A 226 22.88 16.42 -23.01
CA LEU A 226 22.18 15.53 -23.93
C LEU A 226 20.69 15.88 -23.94
N THR A 227 20.38 16.68 -24.95
CA THR A 227 19.07 16.86 -25.56
C THR A 227 18.31 15.52 -25.68
N HIS A 228 17.09 15.50 -25.14
CA HIS A 228 15.96 14.67 -25.58
C HIS A 228 16.14 13.12 -25.59
N GLN A 229 16.02 12.46 -24.43
CA GLN A 229 15.31 11.17 -24.25
C GLN A 229 15.49 10.66 -22.80
N GLN A 230 14.81 11.28 -21.83
CA GLN A 230 14.37 10.49 -20.68
C GLN A 230 13.05 9.84 -21.10
N THR A 231 13.12 8.57 -21.46
CA THR A 231 11.96 7.68 -21.40
C THR A 231 11.52 7.57 -19.95
N ALA A 232 10.82 8.61 -19.49
CA ALA A 232 9.93 8.47 -18.37
C ALA A 232 8.98 7.32 -18.71
N PHE A 233 8.93 6.31 -17.83
CA PHE A 233 7.82 5.37 -17.79
C PHE A 233 6.53 6.18 -17.71
N SER A 234 5.95 6.48 -18.87
CA SER A 234 4.67 7.15 -19.02
C SER A 234 3.69 6.10 -19.52
N PHE A 235 2.76 5.73 -18.66
CA PHE A 235 1.58 4.97 -19.06
C PHE A 235 0.69 5.89 -19.91
N SER A 236 1.03 6.04 -21.18
CA SER A 236 0.15 6.69 -22.15
C SER A 236 -0.98 5.73 -22.49
N THR A 237 -2.16 6.00 -21.92
CA THR A 237 -3.42 5.37 -22.34
C THR A 237 -3.74 5.81 -23.75
N LYS A 238 -3.55 4.91 -24.72
CA LYS A 238 -3.92 5.11 -26.12
C LYS A 238 -5.44 5.31 -26.22
N LYS A 239 -5.86 6.52 -26.60
CA LYS A 239 -7.23 6.81 -27.07
C LYS A 239 -7.47 6.06 -28.38
N GLU A 240 -8.49 5.22 -28.35
CA GLU A 240 -9.03 4.49 -29.49
C GLU A 240 -10.03 5.40 -30.20
N ASN A 241 -9.67 5.90 -31.39
CA ASN A 241 -10.62 6.54 -32.29
C ASN A 241 -11.19 5.48 -33.22
N ALA A 242 -12.51 5.37 -33.18
CA ALA A 242 -13.33 4.45 -33.92
C ALA A 242 -13.37 4.77 -35.42
N THR A 243 -13.21 3.73 -36.27
CA THR A 243 -14.01 3.59 -37.49
C THR A 243 -14.11 2.10 -37.88
N GLU A 244 -15.29 1.56 -37.55
CA GLU A 244 -16.14 0.53 -38.17
C GLU A 244 -15.67 -0.59 -39.14
N PRO A 245 -16.42 -1.71 -39.20
CA PRO A 245 -15.89 -3.06 -39.31
C PRO A 245 -16.18 -3.76 -40.65
N LYS A 246 -15.45 -4.86 -40.93
CA LYS A 246 -15.95 -5.94 -41.81
C LYS A 246 -15.71 -7.33 -41.22
N VAL A 247 -16.85 -8.01 -41.11
CA VAL A 247 -17.16 -9.37 -40.63
C VAL A 247 -16.58 -10.45 -41.54
N GLN A 248 -16.12 -11.57 -40.96
CA GLN A 248 -16.45 -12.93 -41.43
C GLN A 248 -16.16 -14.01 -40.36
N LYS A 249 -17.05 -15.01 -40.34
CA LYS A 249 -17.42 -15.96 -39.27
C LYS A 249 -16.72 -17.32 -39.40
N ALA A 250 -16.55 -18.03 -38.27
CA ALA A 250 -16.85 -19.46 -38.04
C ALA A 250 -16.27 -19.85 -36.65
N ALA A 251 -17.02 -20.01 -35.54
CA ALA A 251 -18.05 -20.99 -35.14
C ALA A 251 -17.49 -22.33 -34.58
N VAL A 252 -18.11 -22.76 -33.46
CA VAL A 252 -18.09 -24.06 -32.74
C VAL A 252 -17.20 -24.11 -31.47
N ALA A 253 -17.58 -24.56 -30.26
CA ALA A 253 -18.81 -24.66 -29.45
C ALA A 253 -18.44 -25.25 -28.05
N LYS A 254 -19.07 -24.77 -26.94
CA LYS A 254 -19.39 -25.46 -25.65
C LYS A 254 -18.23 -25.87 -24.69
N CYS A 255 -18.24 -25.75 -23.35
CA CYS A 255 -19.20 -25.44 -22.26
C CYS A 255 -18.43 -24.96 -20.99
N ASN A 256 -19.06 -24.14 -20.12
CA ASN A 256 -18.54 -23.66 -18.82
C ASN A 256 -18.71 -24.72 -17.69
N PRO A 257 -18.12 -24.54 -16.47
CA PRO A 257 -18.79 -23.75 -15.42
C PRO A 257 -17.89 -22.94 -14.42
N LEU A 258 -18.47 -21.82 -13.96
CA LEU A 258 -18.47 -21.20 -12.60
C LEU A 258 -17.18 -20.74 -11.88
N ASP A 259 -17.14 -19.41 -11.64
CA ASP A 259 -17.01 -18.67 -10.36
C ASP A 259 -15.85 -18.99 -9.40
N SER A 260 -15.09 -18.07 -8.79
CA SER A 260 -15.18 -16.62 -8.47
C SER A 260 -13.76 -16.24 -7.97
N THR A 261 -13.08 -15.10 -8.18
CA THR A 261 -13.43 -13.71 -7.81
C THR A 261 -12.29 -12.82 -8.36
N GLN A 262 -12.41 -12.26 -9.56
CA GLN A 262 -11.55 -11.17 -10.05
C GLN A 262 -12.37 -10.29 -10.99
N THR A 263 -13.30 -9.53 -10.42
CA THR A 263 -14.08 -8.48 -11.06
C THR A 263 -14.60 -7.68 -9.87
N THR A 264 -14.34 -6.39 -9.64
CA THR A 264 -14.73 -5.27 -10.50
C THR A 264 -14.21 -3.99 -9.82
N THR A 265 -13.25 -3.26 -10.41
CA THR A 265 -13.02 -1.82 -10.11
C THR A 265 -12.64 -1.06 -11.40
N LYS A 266 -13.41 -1.30 -12.46
CA LYS A 266 -13.87 -0.21 -13.34
C LYS A 266 -15.29 0.13 -12.89
N LEU A 267 -15.36 0.62 -11.65
CA LEU A 267 -16.58 1.11 -11.00
C LEU A 267 -16.79 2.56 -11.45
N LEU A 268 -18.06 2.89 -11.72
CA LEU A 268 -18.63 4.19 -12.07
C LEU A 268 -17.67 5.39 -11.96
N VAL A 269 -17.56 6.18 -13.03
CA VAL A 269 -17.32 7.62 -12.88
C VAL A 269 -18.53 8.16 -12.14
N GLN A 270 -18.51 8.12 -10.80
CA GLN A 270 -19.48 8.82 -9.98
C GLN A 270 -19.29 10.30 -10.27
N LYS A 271 -20.41 10.96 -10.52
CA LYS A 271 -20.54 12.37 -10.88
C LYS A 271 -20.02 13.21 -9.72
N ALA A 272 -18.72 13.50 -9.72
CA ALA A 272 -18.10 14.31 -8.67
C ALA A 272 -18.39 15.79 -8.94
N ILE A 273 -18.99 16.47 -7.97
CA ILE A 273 -19.19 17.91 -8.03
C ILE A 273 -17.85 18.57 -7.77
N THR A 274 -17.38 19.37 -8.72
CA THR A 274 -16.07 20.01 -8.65
C THR A 274 -16.22 21.51 -8.51
N VAL A 275 -15.60 22.09 -7.48
CA VAL A 275 -15.43 23.53 -7.28
C VAL A 275 -13.97 23.84 -7.53
N THR A 276 -13.66 24.61 -8.57
CA THR A 276 -12.29 24.92 -8.99
C THR A 276 -12.10 26.41 -9.23
N ALA A 277 -10.95 26.96 -8.80
CA ALA A 277 -10.50 28.32 -9.14
C ALA A 277 -11.48 29.44 -8.72
N GLU A 278 -12.02 29.33 -7.51
CA GLU A 278 -12.91 30.34 -6.94
C GLU A 278 -12.16 31.21 -5.92
N HIS A 279 -12.39 32.52 -5.96
CA HIS A 279 -11.68 33.49 -5.14
C HIS A 279 -12.64 34.53 -4.57
N GLY A 280 -12.62 34.74 -3.24
CA GLY A 280 -13.37 35.82 -2.61
C GLY A 280 -14.90 35.64 -2.58
N LYS A 281 -15.43 34.42 -2.71
CA LYS A 281 -16.87 34.18 -2.83
C LYS A 281 -17.41 33.32 -1.69
N GLU A 282 -18.67 33.55 -1.35
CA GLU A 282 -19.46 32.61 -0.57
C GLU A 282 -20.24 31.69 -1.53
N LEU A 283 -19.96 30.39 -1.44
CA LEU A 283 -20.42 29.37 -2.36
C LEU A 283 -21.25 28.33 -1.61
N VAL A 284 -22.45 28.06 -2.10
CA VAL A 284 -23.28 26.93 -1.64
C VAL A 284 -23.28 25.89 -2.75
N VAL A 285 -22.62 24.76 -2.51
CA VAL A 285 -22.50 23.67 -3.48
C VAL A 285 -23.84 22.96 -3.57
N LYS A 286 -24.40 22.88 -4.78
CA LYS A 286 -25.64 22.13 -5.04
C LYS A 286 -25.27 20.71 -5.47
N GLY A 287 -25.89 19.72 -4.85
CA GLY A 287 -25.66 18.31 -5.11
C GLY A 287 -26.65 17.42 -4.40
N ASP A 288 -26.61 16.14 -4.77
CA ASP A 288 -27.45 15.11 -4.17
C ASP A 288 -26.67 14.28 -3.13
N ASP A 289 -27.38 13.69 -2.17
CA ASP A 289 -26.78 12.84 -1.14
C ASP A 289 -26.05 11.63 -1.76
N GLY A 290 -24.75 11.51 -1.47
CA GLY A 290 -23.91 10.42 -1.98
C GLY A 290 -23.09 10.76 -3.22
N GLU A 291 -23.17 11.97 -3.76
CA GLU A 291 -22.19 12.47 -4.73
C GLU A 291 -20.86 12.79 -4.01
N ASP A 292 -19.75 12.63 -4.72
CA ASP A 292 -18.43 13.03 -4.23
C ASP A 292 -18.19 14.51 -4.52
N VAL A 293 -17.46 15.20 -3.63
CA VAL A 293 -17.17 16.63 -3.77
C VAL A 293 -15.67 16.84 -3.85
N THR A 294 -15.22 17.59 -4.85
CA THR A 294 -13.82 17.98 -5.03
C THR A 294 -13.68 19.50 -5.02
N ILE A 295 -12.85 20.04 -4.15
CA ILE A 295 -12.58 21.48 -4.00
C ILE A 295 -11.09 21.71 -4.29
N ASN A 296 -10.78 22.40 -5.38
CA ASN A 296 -9.41 22.63 -5.83
C ASN A 296 -9.15 24.13 -6.06
N ASP A 297 -7.98 24.61 -5.65
CA ASP A 297 -7.50 25.98 -5.97
C ASP A 297 -8.49 27.09 -5.56
N VAL A 298 -9.10 26.97 -4.38
CA VAL A 298 -10.03 27.98 -3.82
C VAL A 298 -9.30 28.87 -2.82
N THR A 299 -9.49 30.18 -2.87
CA THR A 299 -8.90 31.10 -1.89
C THR A 299 -9.87 32.16 -1.36
N ASN A 300 -9.66 32.63 -0.12
CA ASN A 300 -10.44 33.71 0.50
C ASN A 300 -11.96 33.52 0.42
N SER A 301 -12.45 32.28 0.53
CA SER A 301 -13.84 31.94 0.24
C SER A 301 -14.53 31.28 1.43
N VAL A 302 -15.86 31.18 1.37
CA VAL A 302 -16.66 30.38 2.29
C VAL A 302 -17.42 29.36 1.46
N VAL A 303 -17.15 28.07 1.64
CA VAL A 303 -17.81 26.99 0.88
C VAL A 303 -18.69 26.19 1.82
N ARG A 304 -19.98 26.08 1.49
CA ARG A 304 -20.97 25.32 2.24
C ARG A 304 -21.50 24.16 1.39
N VAL A 305 -21.51 22.97 1.96
CA VAL A 305 -22.01 21.74 1.32
C VAL A 305 -23.17 21.20 2.15
N PRO A 306 -24.43 21.56 1.82
CA PRO A 306 -25.61 21.26 2.64
C PRO A 306 -26.14 19.83 2.49
N PHE A 307 -25.51 18.97 1.70
CA PHE A 307 -25.92 17.59 1.44
C PHE A 307 -24.85 16.59 1.92
N LYS A 308 -25.25 15.33 2.14
CA LYS A 308 -24.37 14.26 2.67
C LYS A 308 -23.50 13.69 1.57
N ALA A 309 -22.38 14.35 1.29
CA ALA A 309 -21.38 13.88 0.33
C ALA A 309 -20.88 12.46 0.68
N SER A 310 -20.57 11.67 -0.34
CA SER A 310 -19.97 10.35 -0.16
C SER A 310 -18.54 10.47 0.36
N ALA A 311 -17.67 11.12 -0.41
CA ALA A 311 -16.31 11.52 -0.03
C ALA A 311 -16.04 12.98 -0.42
N VAL A 312 -15.12 13.62 0.31
CA VAL A 312 -14.69 15.01 0.05
C VAL A 312 -13.18 15.05 -0.17
N TYR A 313 -12.76 15.69 -1.25
CA TYR A 313 -11.35 15.89 -1.62
C TYR A 313 -11.04 17.38 -1.71
N ILE A 314 -10.11 17.86 -0.90
CA ILE A 314 -9.71 19.28 -0.83
C ILE A 314 -8.22 19.37 -1.19
N LYS A 315 -7.89 20.21 -2.16
CA LYS A 315 -6.51 20.39 -2.63
C LYS A 315 -6.20 21.85 -2.92
N SER A 316 -5.03 22.31 -2.48
CA SER A 316 -4.53 23.66 -2.81
C SER A 316 -5.49 24.80 -2.40
N VAL A 317 -6.16 24.67 -1.25
CA VAL A 317 -7.10 25.68 -0.74
C VAL A 317 -6.42 26.54 0.32
N LYS A 318 -6.64 27.86 0.27
CA LYS A 318 -6.04 28.81 1.23
C LYS A 318 -7.06 29.80 1.80
N ASP A 319 -6.88 30.24 3.05
CA ASP A 319 -7.66 31.33 3.66
C ASP A 319 -9.19 31.15 3.54
N THR A 320 -9.67 29.91 3.66
CA THR A 320 -11.05 29.55 3.30
C THR A 320 -11.74 28.84 4.47
N THR A 321 -13.03 29.12 4.64
CA THR A 321 -13.89 28.41 5.59
C THR A 321 -14.74 27.38 4.84
N LEU A 322 -14.61 26.11 5.22
CA LEU A 322 -15.31 24.99 4.60
C LEU A 322 -16.28 24.38 5.61
N ILE A 323 -17.57 24.35 5.27
CA ILE A 323 -18.64 23.85 6.15
C ILE A 323 -19.38 22.73 5.43
N PHE A 324 -19.38 21.54 6.03
CA PHE A 324 -19.99 20.34 5.46
C PHE A 324 -21.10 19.81 6.35
N ALA A 325 -22.19 19.37 5.72
CA ALA A 325 -23.07 18.37 6.31
C ALA A 325 -22.29 17.05 6.55
N PRO A 326 -22.78 16.13 7.39
CA PRO A 326 -22.08 14.89 7.67
C PRO A 326 -21.72 14.08 6.41
N VAL A 327 -20.42 13.87 6.20
CA VAL A 327 -19.82 13.12 5.09
C VAL A 327 -19.89 11.63 5.42
N LYS A 328 -20.30 10.80 4.45
CA LYS A 328 -20.55 9.38 4.68
C LYS A 328 -19.25 8.60 4.98
N THR A 329 -18.19 8.86 4.22
CA THR A 329 -16.95 8.07 4.27
C THR A 329 -15.77 8.91 4.78
N SER A 330 -15.06 9.63 3.92
CA SER A 330 -13.81 10.29 4.26
C SER A 330 -13.68 11.69 3.71
N LEU A 331 -12.90 12.50 4.42
CA LEU A 331 -12.42 13.80 3.96
C LEU A 331 -10.89 13.78 3.85
N LEU A 332 -10.36 14.15 2.68
CA LEU A 332 -8.93 14.22 2.40
C LEU A 332 -8.53 15.66 2.09
N ILE A 333 -7.57 16.20 2.85
CA ILE A 333 -7.00 17.55 2.67
C ILE A 333 -5.54 17.42 2.26
N ARG A 334 -5.13 18.15 1.21
CA ARG A 334 -3.74 18.18 0.75
C ARG A 334 -3.30 19.59 0.36
N ASN A 335 -2.09 19.99 0.73
CA ASN A 335 -1.45 21.24 0.30
C ASN A 335 -2.31 22.47 0.63
N CYS A 336 -2.86 22.54 1.83
CA CYS A 336 -3.79 23.60 2.25
C CYS A 336 -3.20 24.45 3.38
N GLU A 337 -3.64 25.70 3.48
CA GLU A 337 -3.08 26.66 4.45
C GLU A 337 -4.17 27.59 5.00
N ASN A 338 -4.11 27.90 6.30
CA ASN A 338 -5.03 28.82 6.98
C ASN A 338 -6.52 28.51 6.72
N LEU A 339 -6.94 27.28 7.04
CA LEU A 339 -8.32 26.83 6.82
C LEU A 339 -9.12 26.74 8.11
N THR A 340 -10.43 26.93 7.99
CA THR A 340 -11.40 26.53 9.02
C THR A 340 -12.32 25.47 8.44
N VAL A 341 -12.21 24.23 8.92
CA VAL A 341 -12.92 23.07 8.35
C VAL A 341 -13.91 22.52 9.37
N VAL A 342 -15.19 22.53 9.03
CA VAL A 342 -16.28 22.03 9.86
C VAL A 342 -16.86 20.78 9.22
N VAL A 343 -16.58 19.60 9.78
CA VAL A 343 -16.93 18.31 9.16
C VAL A 343 -17.24 17.21 10.18
N ALA A 344 -18.26 16.40 9.90
CA ALA A 344 -18.44 15.10 10.53
C ALA A 344 -18.18 13.99 9.49
N ALA A 345 -17.30 13.03 9.76
CA ALA A 345 -16.94 11.96 8.81
C ALA A 345 -16.54 10.65 9.52
N GLN A 346 -16.37 9.56 8.77
CA GLN A 346 -15.79 8.35 9.35
C GLN A 346 -14.27 8.50 9.55
N GLN A 347 -13.57 9.05 8.56
CA GLN A 347 -12.13 9.31 8.63
C GLN A 347 -11.78 10.67 8.03
N VAL A 348 -10.85 11.39 8.67
CA VAL A 348 -10.29 12.62 8.12
C VAL A 348 -8.78 12.46 8.01
N ARG A 349 -8.24 12.74 6.82
CA ARG A 349 -6.80 12.66 6.54
C ARG A 349 -6.31 13.99 6.02
N THR A 350 -5.24 14.50 6.60
CA THR A 350 -4.63 15.78 6.23
C THR A 350 -3.15 15.58 5.98
N HIS A 351 -2.67 16.09 4.86
CA HIS A 351 -1.31 15.94 4.39
C HIS A 351 -0.76 17.29 3.90
N ASP A 352 0.53 17.57 4.12
CA ASP A 352 1.22 18.80 3.68
C ASP A 352 0.39 20.07 3.92
N SER A 353 -0.17 20.26 5.12
CA SER A 353 -1.09 21.37 5.37
C SER A 353 -0.86 22.05 6.71
N HIS A 354 -1.06 23.37 6.73
CA HIS A 354 -0.56 24.25 7.78
C HIS A 354 -1.65 25.19 8.31
N GLN A 355 -1.66 25.44 9.62
CA GLN A 355 -2.62 26.32 10.30
C GLN A 355 -4.10 25.99 9.99
N ILE A 356 -4.55 24.78 10.33
CA ILE A 356 -5.94 24.35 10.12
C ILE A 356 -6.68 24.26 11.44
N ARG A 357 -7.84 24.93 11.51
CA ARG A 357 -8.81 24.79 12.60
C ARG A 357 -9.91 23.80 12.20
N PHE A 358 -9.97 22.66 12.87
CA PHE A 358 -10.97 21.61 12.68
C PHE A 358 -12.08 21.72 13.73
N TYR A 359 -13.32 21.80 13.25
CA TYR A 359 -14.53 21.52 14.04
C TYR A 359 -15.06 20.18 13.59
N ILE A 360 -14.72 19.13 14.32
CA ILE A 360 -14.75 17.76 13.79
C ILE A 360 -15.45 16.77 14.69
N GLU A 361 -16.18 15.86 14.05
CA GLU A 361 -16.64 14.61 14.63
C GLU A 361 -16.16 13.47 13.74
N VAL A 362 -15.40 12.53 14.31
CA VAL A 362 -14.86 11.37 13.59
C VAL A 362 -15.34 10.08 14.23
N ARG A 363 -15.79 9.11 13.44
CA ARG A 363 -16.08 7.76 13.96
C ARG A 363 -14.81 6.91 14.12
N GLY A 364 -13.83 7.13 13.27
CA GLY A 364 -12.54 6.43 13.29
C GLY A 364 -11.45 7.29 13.90
N ALA A 365 -10.77 8.08 13.07
CA ALA A 365 -9.65 8.92 13.49
C ALA A 365 -9.48 10.14 12.59
N LEU A 366 -8.91 11.21 13.17
CA LEU A 366 -8.26 12.29 12.44
C LEU A 366 -6.77 11.94 12.31
N ILE A 367 -6.27 11.82 11.09
CA ILE A 367 -4.88 11.48 10.78
C ILE A 367 -4.21 12.69 10.14
N ILE A 368 -3.05 13.07 10.65
CA ILE A 368 -2.23 14.16 10.12
C ILE A 368 -0.84 13.62 9.74
N GLU A 369 -0.29 14.12 8.64
CA GLU A 369 1.04 13.80 8.12
C GLU A 369 1.64 15.08 7.53
N ASP A 370 2.85 15.42 7.95
CA ASP A 370 3.59 16.61 7.51
C ASP A 370 2.77 17.91 7.64
N CYS A 371 2.12 18.06 8.80
CA CYS A 371 1.27 19.20 9.13
C CYS A 371 1.80 19.96 10.35
N ASP A 372 1.46 21.25 10.47
CA ASP A 372 1.72 22.06 11.67
C ASP A 372 0.56 23.02 11.99
N GLY A 373 0.51 23.52 13.23
CA GLY A 373 -0.49 24.49 13.65
C GLY A 373 -1.94 23.97 13.58
N ILE A 374 -2.16 22.68 13.80
CA ILE A 374 -3.49 22.08 13.76
C ILE A 374 -4.23 22.33 15.08
N GLU A 375 -5.45 22.83 15.02
CA GLU A 375 -6.29 23.04 16.20
C GLU A 375 -7.61 22.28 16.05
N VAL A 376 -8.07 21.61 17.11
CA VAL A 376 -9.26 20.75 17.06
C VAL A 376 -10.32 21.16 18.09
N ALA A 377 -11.57 21.20 17.65
CA ALA A 377 -12.78 21.50 18.40
C ALA A 377 -13.92 20.54 18.00
N PRO A 378 -14.99 20.40 18.81
CA PRO A 378 -16.15 19.57 18.46
C PRO A 378 -16.93 20.14 17.27
N TYR A 379 -17.58 19.25 16.51
CA TYR A 379 -18.47 19.61 15.40
C TYR A 379 -19.79 20.19 15.89
N ASN A 380 -20.10 21.42 15.50
CA ASN A 380 -21.28 22.17 15.94
C ASN A 380 -22.01 22.83 14.75
N VAL A 381 -22.57 22.03 13.83
CA VAL A 381 -23.42 22.56 12.74
C VAL A 381 -24.89 22.49 13.14
N VAL A 382 -25.59 23.61 13.03
CA VAL A 382 -27.01 23.71 13.36
C VAL A 382 -27.82 22.78 12.44
N GLY A 383 -28.68 21.95 13.04
CA GLY A 383 -29.52 20.98 12.32
C GLY A 383 -28.98 19.55 12.30
N PHE A 384 -27.74 19.32 12.74
CA PHE A 384 -27.18 17.98 12.90
C PHE A 384 -26.88 17.71 14.39
N GLN A 385 -27.38 16.58 14.90
CA GLN A 385 -27.12 16.16 16.27
C GLN A 385 -25.76 15.46 16.33
N GLN A 386 -24.89 15.95 17.22
CA GLN A 386 -23.61 15.33 17.55
C GLN A 386 -23.87 14.08 18.41
N ASP A 387 -23.09 13.01 18.20
CA ASP A 387 -23.04 11.92 19.16
C ASP A 387 -22.24 12.36 20.39
N ALA A 388 -22.92 12.68 21.48
CA ALA A 388 -22.31 13.17 22.72
C ALA A 388 -21.33 12.16 23.35
N GLN A 389 -21.41 10.88 22.99
CA GLN A 389 -20.49 9.84 23.48
C GLN A 389 -19.21 9.75 22.64
N ASN A 390 -19.18 10.35 21.45
CA ASN A 390 -18.06 10.22 20.53
C ASN A 390 -16.95 11.25 20.81
N ASN A 391 -15.91 10.82 21.53
CA ASN A 391 -14.74 11.62 21.85
C ASN A 391 -13.53 11.37 20.94
N ASN A 392 -13.68 10.64 19.83
CA ASN A 392 -12.56 10.26 18.97
C ASN A 392 -11.86 11.45 18.32
N TRP A 393 -12.53 12.59 18.20
CA TRP A 393 -11.93 13.85 17.72
C TRP A 393 -10.79 14.35 18.60
N ARG A 394 -10.71 13.93 19.86
CA ARG A 394 -9.60 14.26 20.78
C ARG A 394 -8.35 13.42 20.55
N ASN A 395 -8.44 12.33 19.79
CA ASN A 395 -7.32 11.40 19.55
C ASN A 395 -6.81 11.54 18.12
N VAL A 396 -5.99 12.57 17.89
CA VAL A 396 -5.37 12.84 16.58
C VAL A 396 -4.13 11.96 16.41
N ARG A 397 -4.06 11.25 15.28
CA ARG A 397 -2.92 10.41 14.94
C ARG A 397 -1.96 11.19 14.05
N ASP A 398 -0.81 11.56 14.61
CA ASP A 398 0.26 12.22 13.87
C ASP A 398 1.28 11.19 13.39
N PHE A 399 1.38 11.02 12.07
CA PHE A 399 2.29 10.04 11.46
C PHE A 399 3.71 10.57 11.30
N SER A 400 3.91 11.88 11.34
CA SER A 400 5.24 12.50 11.31
C SER A 400 5.88 12.55 12.70
N TRP A 401 5.10 12.31 13.75
CA TRP A 401 5.58 12.23 15.14
C TRP A 401 5.75 10.79 15.61
N LEU A 402 7.00 10.33 15.68
CA LEU A 402 7.34 8.95 16.03
C LEU A 402 7.43 8.68 17.55
N SER A 403 7.37 9.72 18.39
CA SER A 403 7.43 9.54 19.84
C SER A 403 6.06 9.12 20.37
N SER A 404 6.02 8.00 21.11
CA SER A 404 4.81 7.54 21.80
C SER A 404 4.64 8.14 23.21
N GLU A 405 5.71 8.74 23.75
CA GLU A 405 5.73 9.26 25.13
C GLU A 405 5.30 10.73 25.21
N GLU A 406 5.65 11.50 24.19
CA GLU A 406 5.38 12.95 24.14
C GLU A 406 4.24 13.28 23.20
N HIS A 407 3.39 14.23 23.63
CA HIS A 407 2.32 14.78 22.77
C HIS A 407 2.94 15.53 21.58
N SER A 408 2.41 15.30 20.38
CA SER A 408 2.92 15.97 19.18
C SER A 408 2.75 17.49 19.27
N PRO A 409 3.79 18.28 18.98
CA PRO A 409 3.70 19.74 18.95
C PRO A 409 2.85 20.25 17.77
N ASN A 410 2.53 19.41 16.79
CA ASN A 410 1.87 19.80 15.54
C ASN A 410 0.37 20.07 15.71
N TRP A 411 -0.24 19.60 16.79
CA TRP A 411 -1.67 19.79 17.04
C TRP A 411 -2.01 20.06 18.50
N LYS A 412 -3.13 20.74 18.72
CA LYS A 412 -3.66 21.04 20.07
C LYS A 412 -5.19 21.15 20.05
N ILE A 413 -5.80 21.06 21.23
CA ILE A 413 -7.23 21.28 21.42
C ILE A 413 -7.51 22.78 21.57
N MET A 414 -8.51 23.31 20.85
CA MET A 414 -8.92 24.71 20.94
C MET A 414 -9.56 25.01 22.30
N LYS A 415 -9.13 26.09 22.97
CA LYS A 415 -9.68 26.51 24.28
C LYS A 415 -10.89 27.46 24.15
N GLU A 416 -10.89 28.35 23.17
CA GLU A 416 -11.77 29.54 23.14
C GLU A 416 -13.06 29.34 22.33
N ASP A 417 -13.03 28.53 21.26
CA ASP A 417 -14.13 28.45 20.28
C ASP A 417 -14.97 27.17 20.35
N SER A 418 -14.91 26.41 21.45
CA SER A 418 -15.69 25.16 21.57
C SER A 418 -17.21 25.34 21.44
N THR A 419 -17.70 26.59 21.55
CA THR A 419 -19.12 26.97 21.50
C THR A 419 -19.53 27.62 20.17
N LYS A 420 -18.66 27.66 19.15
CA LYS A 420 -19.00 28.28 17.87
C LYS A 420 -19.97 27.38 17.09
N TYR A 421 -21.12 27.93 16.71
CA TYR A 421 -22.12 27.25 15.88
C TYR A 421 -22.00 27.69 14.42
N PHE A 422 -22.19 26.76 13.50
CA PHE A 422 -22.12 27.00 12.06
C PHE A 422 -23.46 26.70 11.39
N ASN A 423 -23.81 27.49 10.38
CA ASN A 423 -25.00 27.29 9.55
C ASN A 423 -24.58 26.83 8.16
N LEU A 424 -25.35 25.92 7.56
CA LEU A 424 -25.18 25.46 6.18
C LEU A 424 -25.99 26.31 5.20
#